data_AF-A0AAN6QWU1-F1
#
_entry.id   AF-A0AAN6QWU1-F1
#
_cell.length_a   1.000
_cell.length_b   1.000
_cell.length_c   1.000
_cell.angle_alpha   90.00
_cell.angle_beta   90.00
_cell.angle_gamma   90.00
#
_symmetry.space_group_name_H-M   'P 1'
#
loop_
_entity.id
_entity.type
_entity.pdbx_description
1 polymer ?
#
loop_
_entity_poly.entity_id
_entity_poly.type
_entity_poly.pdbx_seq_one_letter_code
_entity_poly.pdbx_strand_id
1 'polypeptide(L)'
;MYSLNMPVSAIRTKIRQEFERHRYVSQLKTVDVLLFNSRQEYQETLNFWKQLTHVLKYFRMEEDPKAKLPKTFIQGFLEGRN
;
A
#
# COMPACT_ATOMS: atom_id res chain seq x y z
N MET A 1 -12.18 9.33 14.39
CA MET A 1 -12.34 8.35 13.30
C MET A 1 -11.77 8.93 12.01
N TYR A 2 -11.12 8.13 11.15
CA TYR A 2 -10.54 8.64 9.90
C TYR A 2 -11.65 8.97 8.90
N SER A 3 -11.66 10.20 8.39
CA SER A 3 -12.59 10.61 7.33
C SER A 3 -11.94 10.37 5.97
N LEU A 4 -12.16 9.19 5.39
CA LEU A 4 -11.65 8.84 4.06
C LEU A 4 -12.74 9.10 3.01
N ASN A 5 -12.41 9.86 1.97
CA ASN A 5 -13.33 10.18 0.86
C ASN A 5 -13.40 9.03 -0.17
N MET A 6 -13.55 7.78 0.28
CA MET A 6 -13.55 6.62 -0.60
C MET A 6 -14.45 5.50 -0.06
N PRO A 7 -15.01 4.64 -0.95
CA PRO A 7 -15.92 3.59 -0.52
C PRO A 7 -15.17 2.49 0.25
N VAL A 8 -15.86 1.84 1.19
CA VAL A 8 -15.32 0.72 1.99
C VAL A 8 -14.80 -0.43 1.11
N SER A 9 -15.40 -0.62 -0.07
CA SER A 9 -14.94 -1.61 -1.06
C SER A 9 -13.52 -1.31 -1.55
N ALA A 10 -13.18 -0.05 -1.82
CA ALA A 10 -11.84 0.35 -2.23
C ALA A 10 -10.80 0.06 -1.14
N ILE A 11 -11.16 0.33 0.13
CA ILE A 11 -10.30 0.03 1.29
C ILE A 11 -10.04 -1.47 1.40
N ARG A 12 -11.09 -2.32 1.29
CA ARG A 12 -10.93 -3.78 1.35
C ARG A 12 -10.09 -4.32 0.19
N THR A 13 -10.30 -3.79 -1.01
CA THR A 13 -9.48 -4.13 -2.17
C THR A 13 -8.01 -3.77 -1.92
N LYS A 14 -7.74 -2.62 -1.30
CA LYS A 14 -6.37 -2.21 -1.00
C LYS A 14 -5.70 -3.10 0.03
N ILE A 15 -6.43 -3.47 1.09
CA ILE A 15 -5.95 -4.47 2.06
C ILE A 15 -5.57 -5.76 1.33
N ARG A 16 -6.44 -6.25 0.44
CA ARG A 16 -6.13 -7.47 -0.35
C ARG A 16 -4.88 -7.30 -1.21
N GLN A 17 -4.69 -6.15 -1.87
CA GLN A 17 -3.48 -5.87 -2.66
C GLN A 17 -2.19 -5.97 -1.81
N GLU A 18 -2.21 -5.46 -0.57
CA GLU A 18 -1.04 -5.52 0.33
C GLU A 18 -0.70 -6.95 0.77
N PHE A 19 -1.71 -7.81 0.96
CA PHE A 19 -1.49 -9.23 1.21
C PHE A 19 -0.96 -9.96 -0.03
N GLU A 20 -1.53 -9.69 -1.21
CA GLU A 20 -1.08 -10.29 -2.47
C GLU A 20 0.36 -9.87 -2.84
N ARG A 21 0.81 -8.67 -2.44
CA ARG A 21 2.20 -8.20 -2.62
C ARG A 21 3.24 -9.18 -2.07
N HIS A 22 2.93 -9.89 -0.99
CA HIS A 22 3.83 -10.84 -0.34
C HIS A 22 3.44 -12.30 -0.56
N ARG A 23 2.53 -12.60 -1.49
CA ARG A 23 1.98 -13.94 -1.71
C ARG A 23 3.02 -15.02 -2.00
N TYR A 24 4.11 -14.65 -2.68
CA TYR A 24 5.13 -15.59 -3.14
C TYR A 24 6.33 -15.72 -2.18
N VAL A 25 6.25 -15.14 -0.97
CA VAL A 25 7.29 -15.28 0.04
C VAL A 25 7.20 -16.68 0.66
N SER A 26 8.18 -17.53 0.36
CA SER A 26 8.24 -18.91 0.86
C SER A 26 9.08 -19.10 2.13
N GLN A 27 9.91 -18.11 2.49
CA GLN A 27 10.81 -18.19 3.64
C GLN A 27 10.05 -17.95 4.95
N LEU A 28 9.96 -18.98 5.80
CA LEU A 28 9.16 -18.94 7.04
C LEU A 28 9.52 -17.77 7.97
N LYS A 29 10.81 -17.56 8.23
CA LYS A 29 11.27 -16.46 9.10
C LYS A 29 10.83 -15.08 8.58
N THR A 30 10.77 -14.91 7.26
CA THR A 30 10.30 -13.66 6.64
C THR A 30 8.80 -13.52 6.81
N VAL A 31 8.03 -14.61 6.65
CA VAL A 31 6.58 -14.61 6.87
C VAL A 31 6.25 -14.20 8.30
N ASP A 32 6.98 -14.70 9.30
CA ASP A 32 6.77 -14.34 10.70
C ASP A 32 6.93 -12.82 10.94
N VAL A 33 7.99 -12.23 10.38
CA VAL A 33 8.24 -10.78 10.47
C VAL A 33 7.16 -9.99 9.74
N LEU A 34 6.71 -10.44 8.56
CA LEU A 34 5.63 -9.79 7.81
C LEU A 34 4.31 -9.82 8.60
N LEU A 35 3.99 -10.94 9.24
CA LEU A 35 2.79 -11.07 10.05
C LEU A 35 2.87 -10.18 11.30
N PHE A 36 4.03 -10.12 11.95
CA PHE A 36 4.28 -9.23 13.08
C PHE A 36 4.05 -7.76 12.69
N ASN A 37 4.67 -7.31 11.59
CA ASN A 37 4.51 -5.95 11.08
C ASN A 37 3.05 -5.65 10.71
N SER A 38 2.34 -6.59 10.07
CA SER A 38 0.92 -6.45 9.73
C SER A 38 0.05 -6.26 10.98
N ARG A 39 0.37 -6.95 12.08
CA ARG A 39 -0.34 -6.79 13.35
C ARG A 39 -0.05 -5.44 14.00
N GLN A 40 1.19 -4.96 13.94
CA GLN A 40 1.54 -3.62 14.43
C GLN A 40 0.76 -2.54 13.67
N GLU A 41 0.75 -2.62 12.34
CA GLU A 41 -0.01 -1.70 11.47
C GLU A 41 -1.51 -1.67 11.83
N TYR A 42 -2.10 -2.84 12.05
CA TYR A 42 -3.49 -2.98 12.48
C TYR A 42 -3.74 -2.31 13.84
N GLN A 43 -2.85 -2.50 14.81
CA GLN A 43 -3.00 -1.89 16.13
C GLN A 43 -2.82 -0.37 16.08
N GLU A 44 -1.83 0.13 15.35
CA GLU A 44 -1.59 1.57 15.18
C GLU A 44 -2.77 2.29 14.51
N THR A 45 -3.42 1.64 13.53
CA THR A 45 -4.59 2.19 12.84
C THR A 45 -5.86 2.09 13.68
N LEU A 46 -6.10 0.97 14.36
CA LEU A 46 -7.29 0.78 15.21
C LEU A 46 -7.27 1.72 16.42
N ASN A 47 -6.11 1.87 17.06
CA ASN A 47 -5.96 2.71 18.26
C ASN A 47 -5.80 4.20 17.93
N PHE A 48 -5.94 4.62 16.67
CA PHE A 48 -5.80 6.02 16.24
C PHE A 48 -4.43 6.64 16.55
N TRP A 49 -3.36 5.83 16.55
CA TRP A 49 -2.00 6.35 16.70
C TRP A 49 -1.49 6.99 15.41
N LYS A 50 -2.01 6.55 14.25
CA LYS A 50 -1.71 7.15 12.96
C LYS A 50 -2.56 8.38 12.67
N GLN A 51 -1.98 9.34 11.96
CA GLN A 51 -2.73 10.43 11.32
C GLN A 51 -3.25 10.02 9.93
N LEU A 52 -4.22 10.77 9.41
CA LEU A 52 -4.86 10.52 8.10
C LEU A 52 -3.85 10.43 6.94
N THR A 53 -2.78 11.23 6.97
CA THR A 53 -1.68 11.20 5.98
C THR A 53 -0.98 9.85 5.90
N HIS A 54 -0.83 9.15 7.03
CA HIS A 54 -0.19 7.83 7.07
C HIS A 54 -1.08 6.76 6.42
N VAL A 55 -2.39 6.87 6.57
CA VAL A 55 -3.36 5.97 5.94
C VAL A 55 -3.45 6.25 4.43
N LEU A 56 -3.52 7.52 4.04
CA LEU A 56 -3.57 7.91 2.62
C LEU A 56 -2.31 7.53 1.85
N LYS A 57 -1.16 7.35 2.52
CA LYS A 57 0.08 6.88 1.89
C LYS A 57 -0.11 5.59 1.09
N TYR A 58 -0.97 4.66 1.54
CA TYR A 58 -1.25 3.43 0.80
C TYR A 58 -1.94 3.70 -0.54
N PHE A 59 -2.68 4.79 -0.66
CA PHE A 59 -3.46 5.17 -1.84
C PHE A 59 -2.73 6.14 -2.78
N ARG A 60 -1.45 6.45 -2.53
CA ARG A 60 -0.67 7.40 -3.33
C ARG A 60 -0.67 7.10 -4.84
N MET A 61 -0.68 5.83 -5.23
CA MET A 61 -0.73 5.42 -6.63
C MET A 61 -2.07 5.72 -7.32
N GLU A 62 -3.14 5.88 -6.54
CA GLU A 62 -4.48 6.21 -7.04
C GLU A 62 -4.66 7.72 -7.12
N GLU A 63 -4.05 8.48 -6.21
CA GLU A 63 -4.10 9.94 -6.19
C GLU A 63 -3.19 10.60 -7.23
N ASP A 64 -1.96 10.12 -7.40
CA ASP A 64 -0.98 10.70 -8.33
C ASP A 64 -0.66 9.74 -9.49
N PRO A 65 -1.16 9.99 -10.71
CA PRO A 65 -0.81 9.20 -11.89
C PRO A 65 0.69 9.15 -12.17
N LYS A 66 1.45 10.20 -11.79
CA LYS A 66 2.91 10.24 -11.95
C LYS A 66 3.63 9.39 -10.91
N ALA A 67 2.98 8.92 -9.85
CA ALA A 67 3.60 8.02 -8.87
C ALA A 67 3.78 6.59 -9.41
N LYS A 68 3.09 6.22 -10.51
CA LYS A 68 3.27 4.91 -11.16
C LYS A 68 4.54 4.94 -12.01
N LEU A 69 5.32 3.86 -11.94
CA LEU A 69 6.42 3.66 -12.89
C LEU A 69 5.85 3.49 -14.31
N PRO A 70 6.57 4.01 -15.32
CA PRO A 70 6.18 3.84 -16.72
C PRO A 70 6.11 2.35 -17.06
N LYS A 71 5.06 1.94 -17.77
CA LYS A 71 4.82 0.52 -18.10
C LYS A 71 5.71 0.01 -19.23
N THR A 72 6.23 0.92 -20.05
CA THR A 72 7.02 0.60 -21.23
C THR A 72 8.31 1.41 -21.24
N PHE A 73 9.35 0.82 -21.82
CA PHE A 73 10.66 1.47 -21.95
C PHE A 73 10.59 2.81 -22.68
N ILE A 74 9.84 2.90 -23.79
CA ILE A 74 9.72 4.15 -24.58
C ILE A 74 9.09 5.25 -23.73
N GLN A 75 8.04 4.94 -22.96
CA GLN A 75 7.42 5.91 -22.08
C GLN A 75 8.40 6.38 -21.00
N GLY A 76 9.12 5.47 -20.35
CA GLY A 76 10.11 5.84 -19.34
C GLY A 76 11.31 6.61 -19.89
N PHE A 77 11.68 6.33 -21.14
CA PHE A 77 12.74 7.07 -21.85
C PHE A 77 12.32 8.50 -22.13
N LEU A 78 11.12 8.71 -22.68
CA LEU A 78 10.57 10.03 -22.99
C LEU A 78 10.29 10.87 -21.73
N GLU A 79 9.90 10.23 -20.63
CA GLU A 79 9.66 10.88 -19.34
C GLU A 79 10.94 11.11 -18.51
N GLY A 80 12.10 10.58 -18.95
CA GLY A 80 13.38 10.69 -18.22
C GLY A 80 13.38 9.93 -16.88
N ARG A 81 12.64 8.81 -16.81
CA ARG A 81 12.37 8.02 -15.58
C ARG A 81 12.90 6.59 -15.66
N ASN A 82 13.83 6.32 -16.58
CA ASN A 82 14.52 5.05 -16.75
C ASN A 82 15.74 4.93 -15.85
#